data_AF-A0A5K1E1Q8-F1
#
_entry.id   AF-A0A5K1E1Q8-F1
#
_cell.length_a   1.000
_cell.length_b   1.000
_cell.length_c   1.000
_cell.angle_alpha   90.00
_cell.angle_beta   90.00
_cell.angle_gamma   90.00
#
_symmetry.space_group_name_H-M   'P 1'
#
loop_
_entity.id
_entity.type
_entity.pdbx_description
1 polymer ?
#
loop_
_entity_poly.entity_id
_entity_poly.type
_entity_poly.pdbx_seq_one_letter_code
_entity_poly.pdbx_strand_id
1 'polypeptide(L)' 'IYGKIVAPEEPGLWEGWNPRRWLYFHGVDRLTIKGGGTINGRGSKWWDRSCKINSSN' A
#
# COMPACT_ATOMS: atom_id res chain seq x y z
N ILE A 1 -15.33 -16.29 -7.25
CA ILE A 1 -14.97 -14.86 -7.18
C ILE A 1 -13.88 -14.71 -6.12
N TYR A 2 -12.71 -14.14 -6.45
CA TYR A 2 -11.67 -13.85 -5.45
C TYR A 2 -11.80 -12.40 -4.94
N GLY A 3 -11.45 -12.19 -3.67
CA GLY A 3 -11.52 -10.87 -3.01
C GLY A 3 -10.42 -9.91 -3.45
N LYS A 4 -10.67 -8.60 -3.25
CA LYS A 4 -9.70 -7.52 -3.51
C LYS A 4 -9.56 -6.62 -2.29
N ILE A 5 -8.33 -6.35 -1.87
CA ILE A 5 -7.99 -5.28 -0.94
C ILE A 5 -7.42 -4.15 -1.78
N VAL A 6 -8.07 -2.98 -1.77
CA VAL A 6 -7.70 -1.86 -2.64
C VAL A 6 -7.46 -0.63 -1.77
N ALA A 7 -6.26 -0.05 -1.87
CA ALA A 7 -5.95 1.20 -1.19
C ALA A 7 -6.81 2.36 -1.72
N PRO A 8 -7.01 3.42 -0.92
CA PRO A 8 -7.51 4.68 -1.44
C PRO A 8 -6.59 5.21 -2.54
N GLU A 9 -7.16 5.85 -3.56
CA GLU A 9 -6.38 6.39 -4.67
C GLU A 9 -5.63 7.67 -4.29
N GLU A 10 -6.26 8.52 -3.46
CA GLU A 10 -5.68 9.78 -3.03
C GLU A 10 -4.83 9.62 -1.76
N PRO A 11 -3.52 9.97 -1.77
CA PRO A 11 -2.71 9.95 -0.57
C PRO A 11 -3.21 10.90 0.52
N GLY A 12 -3.97 11.95 0.16
CA GLY A 12 -4.60 12.85 1.12
C GLY A 12 -5.62 12.16 2.04
N LEU A 13 -6.19 11.03 1.63
CA LEU A 13 -7.10 10.24 2.48
C LEU A 13 -6.38 9.56 3.65
N TRP A 14 -5.04 9.58 3.66
CA TRP A 14 -4.20 9.13 4.77
C TRP A 14 -3.80 10.28 5.71
N GLU A 15 -4.32 11.49 5.51
CA GLU A 15 -4.09 12.61 6.43
C GLU A 15 -4.53 12.26 7.86
N GLY A 16 -3.69 12.59 8.84
CA GLY A 16 -3.88 12.20 10.24
C GLY A 16 -3.43 10.77 10.58
N TRP A 17 -3.06 9.94 9.59
CA TRP A 17 -2.51 8.60 9.80
C TRP A 17 -1.01 8.55 9.48
N ASN A 18 -0.34 7.45 9.85
CA ASN A 18 1.06 7.25 9.47
C ASN A 18 1.14 6.82 7.99
N PRO A 19 1.61 7.68 7.07
CA PRO A 19 1.66 7.38 5.64
C PRO A 19 2.61 6.23 5.29
N ARG A 20 3.49 5.82 6.22
CA ARG A 20 4.39 4.67 6.04
C ARG A 20 3.73 3.34 6.37
N ARG A 21 2.49 3.33 6.87
CA ARG A 21 1.77 2.14 7.33
C ARG A 21 0.50 1.90 6.52
N TRP A 22 0.67 1.65 5.23
CA TRP A 22 -0.44 1.32 4.33
C TRP A 22 -1.12 -0.01 4.69
N LEU A 23 -0.33 -1.08 4.86
CA LEU A 23 -0.79 -2.39 5.35
C LEU A 23 0.22 -2.90 6.37
N TYR A 24 -0.17 -2.92 7.64
CA TYR A 24 0.76 -3.14 8.76
C TYR A 24 0.27 -4.28 9.66
N PHE A 25 1.12 -5.30 9.81
CA PHE A 25 0.93 -6.40 10.76
C PHE A 25 1.91 -6.21 11.92
N HIS A 26 1.41 -6.20 13.15
CA HIS A 26 2.20 -5.91 14.35
C HIS A 26 1.94 -6.96 15.43
N GLY A 27 3.02 -7.38 16.11
CA GLY A 27 2.94 -8.30 17.25
C GLY A 27 2.38 -9.69 16.91
N VAL A 28 2.46 -10.09 15.64
CA VAL A 28 1.91 -11.37 15.17
C VAL A 28 2.93 -12.50 15.29
N ASP A 29 2.50 -13.65 15.79
CA ASP A 29 3.22 -14.92 15.72
C ASP A 29 2.55 -15.83 14.68
N ARG A 30 3.34 -16.46 13.80
CA ARG A 30 2.88 -17.40 12.76
C ARG A 30 1.81 -16.89 11.77
N LEU A 31 1.85 -15.61 11.36
CA LEU A 31 0.93 -15.07 10.33
C LEU A 31 1.12 -15.76 8.96
N THR A 32 0.02 -16.27 8.39
CA THR A 32 -0.02 -16.85 7.04
C THR A 32 -1.12 -16.21 6.20
N ILE A 33 -0.77 -15.67 5.04
CA ILE A 33 -1.71 -15.12 4.05
C ILE A 33 -1.75 -16.08 2.85
N LYS A 34 -2.92 -16.60 2.52
CA LYS A 34 -3.15 -17.58 1.43
C LYS A 34 -4.38 -17.21 0.63
N GLY A 35 -4.45 -17.69 -0.61
CA GLY A 35 -5.57 -17.49 -1.53
C GLY A 35 -5.18 -16.78 -2.83
N GLY A 36 -6.07 -16.81 -3.83
CA GLY A 36 -5.85 -16.20 -5.15
C GLY A 36 -6.38 -14.76 -5.28
N GLY A 37 -6.61 -14.07 -4.17
CA GLY A 37 -7.09 -12.69 -4.15
C GLY A 37 -6.04 -11.67 -4.59
N THR A 38 -6.42 -10.39 -4.64
CA THR A 38 -5.52 -9.30 -5.05
C THR A 38 -5.40 -8.27 -3.94
N ILE A 39 -4.17 -7.78 -3.72
CA ILE A 39 -3.90 -6.57 -2.94
C ILE A 39 -3.38 -5.51 -3.90
N ASN A 40 -4.11 -4.41 -4.05
CA ASN A 40 -3.76 -3.29 -4.92
C ASN A 40 -3.45 -2.05 -4.06
N GLY A 41 -2.18 -1.65 -4.02
CA GLY A 41 -1.72 -0.51 -3.24
C GLY A 41 -1.91 0.87 -3.86
N ARG A 42 -2.34 0.96 -5.12
CA ARG A 42 -2.49 2.23 -5.85
C ARG A 42 -1.30 3.19 -5.66
N GLY A 43 -0.08 2.66 -5.83
CA GLY A 43 1.16 3.32 -5.42
C GLY A 43 1.64 4.50 -6.29
N SER A 44 1.09 4.71 -7.49
CA SER A 44 1.59 5.72 -8.43
C SER A 44 1.70 7.12 -7.81
N LYS A 45 0.58 7.64 -7.28
CA LYS A 45 0.53 8.95 -6.61
C LYS A 45 1.44 9.04 -5.38
N TRP A 46 1.78 7.91 -4.74
CA TRP A 46 2.73 7.88 -3.63
C TRP A 46 4.18 8.00 -4.10
N TRP A 47 4.53 7.34 -5.21
CA TRP A 47 5.86 7.40 -5.79
C TRP A 47 6.14 8.77 -6.41
N ASP A 48 5.16 9.37 -7.07
CA ASP A 48 5.25 10.71 -7.64
C ASP A 48 5.48 11.80 -6.59
N ARG A 49 5.00 11.60 -5.35
CA ARG A 49 5.26 12.49 -4.21
C ARG A 49 6.59 12.22 -3.50
N SER A 50 7.30 11.16 -3.88
CA SER A 50 8.56 10.82 -3.24
C SER A 50 9.71 11.65 -3.82
N CYS A 51 10.80 11.79 -3.07
CA CYS A 51 12.03 12.39 -3.57
C CYS A 51 12.86 11.46 -4.47
N LYS A 52 12.38 10.25 -4.76
CA LYS A 52 13.07 9.28 -5.60
C LYS A 52 12.77 9.54 -7.07
N ILE A 53 13.70 10.20 -7.74
CA ILE A 53 13.66 10.41 -9.18
C ILE A 53 14.38 9.26 -9.88
N ASN A 54 13.80 8.72 -10.95
CA ASN A 54 14.53 7.84 -11.85
C ASN A 54 15.32 8.73 -12.83
N SER A 55 16.64 8.86 -12.62
CA SER A 55 17.52 9.71 -13.42
C SER A 55 17.96 9.06 -14.74
N SER A 56 17.53 7.82 -15.01
CA SER A 56 17.87 7.09 -16.23
C SER A 56 16.67 7.12 -17.20
N ASN A 57 16.64 8.12 -18.08
CA ASN A 57 15.90 8.08 -19.35
C ASN A 57 16.87 8.37 -20.48
#